data_AF-A0A1B6J667-F1
#
_entry.id   AF-A0A1B6J667-F1
#
_cell.length_a   1.000
_cell.length_b   1.000
_cell.length_c   1.000
_cell.angle_alpha   90.00
_cell.angle_beta   90.00
_cell.angle_gamma   90.00
#
_symmetry.space_group_name_H-M   'P 1'
#
loop_
_entity.id
_entity.type
_entity.pdbx_description
1 polymer ?
#
loop_
_entity_poly.entity_id
_entity_poly.type
_entity_poly.pdbx_seq_one_letter_code
_entity_poly.pdbx_strand_id
1 'polypeptide(L)'
;IRELLQVVLQYSSNAYLHRFRLYTQNKEIKKVIDDILDDTIDKNQRKIARLSPRTCEAIYSSWRTAQGSLPLPSTYTPPQPTTPNRNSFMHAAMQEQRELWKSKERNILTNLSSTYKEYNISHIHKEPLKLADFCEKTNNKYAIINLQTGEFLTNTATTKVYQFGFDGARFIHLTRNEQNKYKVASDNICINDNILTSDDTYILNDLRLYNSIKHINISTIPDIKLNLVQGVPGCGKTTVILKNYRDGDIVLFPTRDAALDFRKRFNNLHPNQEKTANDSFETRRQVCQAHY
;
A
#
# COMPACT_ATOMS: atom_id res chain seq x y z
N ILE A 1 1.10 -16.41 10.27
CA ILE A 1 1.11 -14.93 10.50
C ILE A 1 0.78 -14.17 9.21
N ARG A 2 1.59 -14.34 8.16
CA ARG A 2 1.42 -13.76 6.81
C ARG A 2 0.00 -13.92 6.26
N GLU A 3 -0.59 -15.07 6.57
CA GLU A 3 -1.94 -15.51 6.21
C GLU A 3 -3.05 -14.82 7.00
N LEU A 4 -2.82 -14.53 8.28
CA LEU A 4 -3.77 -13.84 9.16
C LEU A 4 -3.82 -12.34 8.87
N LEU A 5 -2.67 -11.75 8.53
CA LEU A 5 -2.59 -10.41 7.96
C LEU A 5 -3.46 -10.32 6.70
N GLN A 6 -3.50 -11.36 5.88
CA GLN A 6 -4.21 -11.35 4.60
C GLN A 6 -5.76 -11.41 4.72
N VAL A 7 -6.30 -12.04 5.78
CA VAL A 7 -7.74 -11.97 6.12
C VAL A 7 -8.15 -10.57 6.59
N VAL A 8 -7.27 -9.92 7.35
CA VAL A 8 -7.43 -8.52 7.79
C VAL A 8 -7.42 -7.55 6.59
N LEU A 9 -6.60 -7.83 5.57
CA LEU A 9 -6.49 -7.02 4.36
C LEU A 9 -7.82 -6.95 3.57
N GLN A 10 -8.64 -7.99 3.62
CA GLN A 10 -9.85 -8.13 2.81
C GLN A 10 -11.08 -7.38 3.34
N TYR A 11 -11.25 -7.29 4.66
CA TYR A 11 -12.41 -6.61 5.23
C TYR A 11 -12.31 -5.07 5.13
N SER A 12 -11.10 -4.54 4.87
CA SER A 12 -10.83 -3.08 4.87
C SER A 12 -10.97 -2.38 3.52
N SER A 13 -11.15 -3.11 2.42
CA SER A 13 -11.43 -2.54 1.08
C SER A 13 -12.87 -2.03 0.92
N ASN A 14 -13.76 -2.37 1.87
CA ASN A 14 -15.14 -1.89 1.94
C ASN A 14 -15.29 -0.85 3.05
N ALA A 15 -15.07 0.44 2.75
CA ALA A 15 -15.55 1.69 3.40
C ALA A 15 -15.66 1.82 4.95
N TYR A 16 -15.26 0.83 5.74
CA TYR A 16 -15.34 0.82 7.20
C TYR A 16 -13.93 0.67 7.75
N LEU A 17 -13.56 1.60 8.64
CA LEU A 17 -12.36 1.56 9.47
C LEU A 17 -12.41 0.36 10.42
N HIS A 18 -12.19 -0.85 9.90
CA HIS A 18 -12.04 -2.04 10.72
C HIS A 18 -10.64 -2.04 11.35
N ARG A 19 -10.59 -2.12 12.68
CA ARG A 19 -9.37 -2.30 13.47
C ARG A 19 -9.25 -3.78 13.78
N PHE A 20 -8.09 -4.38 13.56
CA PHE A 20 -7.88 -5.81 13.79
C PHE A 20 -6.83 -6.02 14.88
N ARG A 21 -7.01 -7.07 15.67
CA ARG A 21 -6.09 -7.48 16.72
C ARG A 21 -5.75 -8.95 16.57
N LEU A 22 -4.45 -9.26 16.52
CA LEU A 22 -3.91 -10.61 16.50
C LEU A 22 -3.33 -10.96 17.87
N TYR A 23 -3.69 -12.12 18.40
CA TYR A 23 -3.13 -12.71 19.62
C TYR A 23 -2.25 -13.90 19.25
N THR A 24 -0.98 -13.92 19.68
CA THR A 24 -0.08 -15.07 19.47
C THR A 24 0.79 -15.34 20.70
N GLN A 25 0.88 -16.62 21.10
CA GLN A 25 1.76 -17.06 22.19
C GLN A 25 3.12 -17.60 21.69
N ASN A 26 3.29 -17.71 20.38
CA ASN A 26 4.50 -18.26 19.79
C ASN A 26 5.61 -17.19 19.78
N LYS A 27 6.70 -17.45 20.52
CA LYS A 27 7.83 -16.51 20.69
C LYS A 27 8.67 -16.35 19.42
N GLU A 28 8.74 -17.34 18.54
CA GLU A 28 9.45 -17.22 17.26
C GLU A 28 8.67 -16.30 16.30
N ILE A 29 7.34 -16.43 16.30
CA ILE A 29 6.45 -15.53 15.58
C ILE A 29 6.67 -14.07 16.03
N LYS A 30 6.76 -13.87 17.34
CA LYS A 30 7.04 -12.55 17.93
C LYS A 30 8.44 -12.05 17.56
N LYS A 31 9.47 -12.89 17.69
CA LYS A 31 10.86 -12.54 17.39
C LYS A 31 11.07 -12.16 15.92
N VAL A 32 10.47 -12.90 14.99
CA VAL A 32 10.52 -12.56 13.55
C VAL A 32 9.88 -11.21 13.29
N ILE A 33 8.78 -10.88 13.98
CA ILE A 33 8.14 -9.57 13.87
C ILE A 33 9.00 -8.47 14.52
N ASP A 34 9.63 -8.72 15.67
CA ASP A 34 10.49 -7.75 16.36
C ASP A 34 11.79 -7.44 15.56
N ASP A 35 12.47 -8.46 15.02
CA ASP A 35 13.69 -8.32 14.18
C ASP A 35 13.42 -7.52 12.88
N ILE A 36 12.18 -7.51 12.42
CA ILE A 36 11.67 -6.80 11.22
C ILE A 36 11.50 -5.29 11.50
N LEU A 37 11.36 -4.90 12.77
CA LEU A 37 10.91 -3.56 13.15
C LEU A 37 12.04 -2.61 13.56
N ASP A 38 13.15 -3.14 14.09
CA ASP A 38 14.24 -2.32 14.65
C ASP A 38 15.13 -1.62 13.60
N ASP A 39 15.10 -2.03 12.32
CA ASP A 39 16.09 -1.59 11.31
C ASP A 39 15.67 -0.38 10.43
N THR A 40 14.54 0.30 10.69
CA THR A 40 13.94 1.24 9.70
C THR A 40 13.48 2.62 10.21
N ILE A 41 14.28 3.30 11.04
CA ILE A 41 13.99 4.70 11.43
C ILE A 41 14.57 5.71 10.43
N ASP A 42 13.73 6.24 9.52
CA ASP A 42 14.00 7.51 8.84
C ASP A 42 12.91 8.58 9.10
N LYS A 43 13.35 9.80 9.42
CA LYS A 43 12.60 10.89 10.07
C LYS A 43 11.75 11.73 9.10
N ASN A 44 11.88 11.54 7.78
CA ASN A 44 11.35 12.49 6.79
C ASN A 44 9.89 12.29 6.34
N GLN A 45 9.18 11.25 6.80
CA GLN A 45 7.82 10.94 6.31
C GLN A 45 6.65 11.73 6.96
N ARG A 46 6.89 12.87 7.64
CA ARG A 46 5.87 13.53 8.50
C ARG A 46 4.89 14.50 7.81
N LYS A 47 4.90 14.71 6.49
CA LYS A 47 4.23 15.89 5.88
C LYS A 47 2.97 15.68 5.02
N ILE A 48 2.39 14.50 4.88
CA ILE A 48 1.25 14.26 3.97
C ILE A 48 -0.05 13.94 4.73
N ALA A 49 -0.58 14.89 5.50
CA ALA A 49 -1.84 14.68 6.24
C ALA A 49 -2.78 15.89 6.29
N ARG A 50 -2.59 16.91 5.45
CA ARG A 50 -3.50 18.08 5.42
C ARG A 50 -3.78 18.55 4.00
N LEU A 51 -4.64 17.84 3.28
CA LEU A 51 -5.37 18.38 2.13
C LEU A 51 -6.77 17.76 2.05
N SER A 52 -7.74 18.40 2.71
CA SER A 52 -9.06 18.64 2.14
C SER A 52 -9.75 19.75 2.95
N PRO A 53 -9.80 21.00 2.45
CA PRO A 53 -10.34 22.14 3.18
C PRO A 53 -11.81 22.46 2.84
N ARG A 54 -12.58 21.56 2.20
CA ARG A 54 -13.97 21.85 1.82
C ARG A 54 -14.94 20.84 2.43
N THR A 55 -15.69 21.31 3.42
CA THR A 55 -16.67 20.60 4.24
C THR A 55 -18.01 20.32 3.55
N CYS A 56 -18.12 20.46 2.23
CA CYS A 56 -19.42 20.40 1.54
C CYS A 56 -19.48 19.45 0.34
N GLU A 57 -18.41 18.74 -0.01
CA GLU A 57 -18.50 17.68 -1.02
C GLU A 57 -18.86 16.37 -0.34
N ALA A 58 -20.06 15.87 -0.63
CA ALA A 58 -20.53 14.59 -0.18
C ALA A 58 -19.67 13.48 -0.82
N ILE A 59 -18.58 13.12 -0.14
CA ILE A 59 -17.77 11.92 -0.41
C ILE A 59 -18.66 10.67 -0.51
N TYR A 60 -19.87 10.71 0.07
CA TYR A 60 -20.84 9.63 0.08
C TYR A 60 -21.73 9.51 -1.17
N SER A 61 -21.90 10.55 -2.01
CA SER A 61 -22.86 10.49 -3.15
C SER A 61 -22.25 10.01 -4.47
N SER A 62 -20.94 10.13 -4.65
CA SER A 62 -20.23 9.70 -5.87
C SER A 62 -20.06 8.18 -6.00
N TRP A 63 -20.32 7.41 -4.94
CA TRP A 63 -20.20 5.93 -4.97
C TRP A 63 -21.50 5.21 -5.34
N ARG A 64 -22.64 5.92 -5.39
CA ARG A 64 -23.96 5.35 -5.70
C ARG A 64 -24.57 5.85 -7.00
N THR A 65 -23.98 6.83 -7.68
CA THR A 65 -24.42 7.15 -9.03
C THR A 65 -24.05 5.97 -9.92
N ALA A 66 -25.09 5.26 -10.40
CA ALA A 66 -25.05 4.06 -11.23
C ALA A 66 -24.37 4.22 -12.60
N GLN A 67 -23.57 5.28 -12.79
CA GLN A 67 -22.78 5.61 -13.97
C GLN A 67 -21.28 5.74 -13.68
N GLY A 68 -20.84 5.44 -12.44
CA GLY A 68 -19.45 5.07 -12.23
C GLY A 68 -19.19 3.81 -13.02
N SER A 69 -18.34 3.89 -14.05
CA SER A 69 -17.91 2.79 -14.91
C SER A 69 -17.93 1.47 -14.15
N LEU A 70 -18.90 0.60 -14.47
CA LEU A 70 -18.92 -0.76 -13.93
C LEU A 70 -17.51 -1.30 -14.10
N PRO A 71 -16.86 -1.80 -13.03
CA PRO A 71 -15.52 -2.34 -13.16
C PRO A 71 -15.58 -3.38 -14.27
N LEU A 72 -14.68 -3.24 -15.27
CA LEU A 72 -14.55 -4.23 -16.32
C LEU A 72 -14.55 -5.61 -15.65
N PRO A 73 -15.42 -6.54 -16.09
CA PRO A 73 -15.58 -7.81 -15.41
C PRO A 73 -14.21 -8.45 -15.27
N SER A 74 -13.76 -8.61 -14.03
CA SER A 74 -12.56 -9.35 -13.74
C SER A 74 -12.76 -10.74 -14.32
N THR A 75 -11.84 -11.19 -15.19
CA THR A 75 -11.89 -12.54 -15.75
C THR A 75 -11.61 -13.61 -14.68
N TYR A 76 -11.26 -13.19 -13.46
CA TYR A 76 -11.09 -14.09 -12.33
C TYR A 76 -12.46 -14.44 -11.73
N THR A 77 -12.87 -15.68 -11.96
CA THR A 77 -13.98 -16.32 -11.23
C THR A 77 -13.38 -17.04 -10.03
N PRO A 78 -13.68 -16.64 -8.78
CA PRO A 78 -13.19 -17.35 -7.61
C PRO A 78 -13.70 -18.80 -7.64
N PRO A 79 -12.87 -19.78 -7.23
CA PRO A 79 -13.31 -21.16 -7.17
C PRO A 79 -14.50 -21.28 -6.23
N GLN A 80 -15.59 -21.84 -6.73
CA GLN A 80 -16.79 -22.10 -5.94
C GLN A 80 -16.48 -23.27 -4.99
N PRO A 81 -16.52 -23.08 -3.67
CA PRO A 81 -16.22 -24.16 -2.75
C PRO A 81 -17.32 -25.23 -2.84
N THR A 82 -16.91 -26.50 -2.88
CA THR A 82 -17.83 -27.66 -2.97
C THR A 82 -18.69 -27.80 -1.72
N THR A 83 -18.21 -27.31 -0.57
CA THR A 83 -18.99 -27.18 0.67
C THR A 83 -18.81 -25.77 1.23
N PRO A 84 -19.88 -25.00 1.44
CA PRO A 84 -19.79 -23.65 1.98
C PRO A 84 -19.48 -23.72 3.47
N ASN A 85 -18.21 -23.64 3.83
CA ASN A 85 -17.77 -23.49 5.21
C ASN A 85 -17.02 -22.17 5.39
N ARG A 86 -16.91 -21.70 6.63
CA ARG A 86 -16.27 -20.41 6.93
C ARG A 86 -14.86 -20.30 6.36
N ASN A 87 -14.10 -21.39 6.39
CA ASN A 87 -12.71 -21.41 5.92
C ASN A 87 -12.66 -21.34 4.39
N SER A 88 -13.58 -22.00 3.70
CA SER A 88 -13.68 -21.95 2.25
C SER A 88 -14.03 -20.55 1.77
N PHE A 89 -14.91 -19.84 2.48
CA PHE A 89 -15.15 -18.42 2.22
C PHE A 89 -13.89 -17.60 2.44
N MET A 90 -13.22 -17.76 3.59
CA MET A 90 -11.99 -17.03 3.88
C MET A 90 -10.90 -17.26 2.81
N HIS A 91 -10.69 -18.50 2.37
CA HIS A 91 -9.70 -18.82 1.34
C HIS A 91 -10.07 -18.24 -0.03
N ALA A 92 -11.33 -18.38 -0.46
CA ALA A 92 -11.79 -17.79 -1.73
C ALA A 92 -11.60 -16.27 -1.73
N ALA A 93 -11.94 -15.67 -0.61
CA ALA A 93 -11.86 -14.25 -0.37
C ALA A 93 -10.36 -13.79 -0.43
N MET A 94 -9.43 -14.51 0.19
CA MET A 94 -7.99 -14.22 0.12
C MET A 94 -7.41 -14.37 -1.29
N GLN A 95 -7.90 -15.35 -2.06
CA GLN A 95 -7.50 -15.56 -3.45
C GLN A 95 -7.99 -14.44 -4.36
N GLU A 96 -9.25 -14.02 -4.19
CA GLU A 96 -9.83 -12.87 -4.90
C GLU A 96 -8.99 -11.61 -4.68
N GLN A 97 -8.66 -11.29 -3.42
CA GLN A 97 -7.85 -10.11 -3.11
C GLN A 97 -6.45 -10.17 -3.75
N ARG A 98 -5.83 -11.36 -3.81
CA ARG A 98 -4.54 -11.57 -4.48
C ARG A 98 -4.63 -11.32 -5.98
N GLU A 99 -5.67 -11.83 -6.63
CA GLU A 99 -5.87 -11.64 -8.08
C GLU A 99 -6.27 -10.20 -8.42
N LEU A 100 -7.00 -9.50 -7.54
CA LEU A 100 -7.25 -8.06 -7.69
C LEU A 100 -5.96 -7.25 -7.73
N TRP A 101 -5.02 -7.52 -6.82
CA TRP A 101 -3.71 -6.82 -6.83
C TRP A 101 -2.90 -7.11 -8.09
N LYS A 102 -2.85 -8.39 -8.50
CA LYS A 102 -2.17 -8.81 -9.74
C LYS A 102 -2.79 -8.20 -11.00
N SER A 103 -4.11 -8.12 -11.07
CA SER A 103 -4.83 -7.49 -12.17
C SER A 103 -4.51 -6.00 -12.25
N LYS A 104 -4.50 -5.31 -11.10
CA LYS A 104 -4.13 -3.90 -11.03
C LYS A 104 -2.69 -3.65 -11.47
N GLU A 105 -1.74 -4.48 -11.03
CA GLU A 105 -0.35 -4.43 -11.50
C GLU A 105 -0.28 -4.54 -13.03
N ARG A 106 -0.95 -5.54 -13.61
CA ARG A 106 -0.99 -5.75 -15.06
C ARG A 106 -1.55 -4.53 -15.79
N ASN A 107 -2.62 -3.92 -15.27
CA ASN A 107 -3.21 -2.73 -15.89
C ASN A 107 -2.26 -1.54 -15.88
N ILE A 108 -1.56 -1.31 -14.76
CA ILE A 108 -0.56 -0.24 -14.65
C ILE A 108 0.59 -0.51 -15.63
N LEU A 109 1.11 -1.75 -15.69
CA LEU A 109 2.17 -2.14 -16.62
C LEU A 109 1.75 -1.96 -18.08
N THR A 110 0.56 -2.39 -18.46
CA THR A 110 0.05 -2.23 -19.83
C THR A 110 -0.02 -0.75 -20.21
N ASN A 111 -0.60 0.08 -19.34
CA ASN A 111 -0.73 1.51 -19.57
C ASN A 111 0.62 2.22 -19.69
N LEU A 112 1.55 1.92 -18.77
CA LEU A 112 2.87 2.53 -18.81
C LEU A 112 3.69 2.00 -19.99
N SER A 113 3.60 0.72 -20.33
CA SER A 113 4.33 0.15 -21.47
C SER A 113 3.83 0.72 -22.80
N SER A 114 2.52 0.86 -22.98
CA SER A 114 1.96 1.46 -24.19
C SER A 114 2.41 2.92 -24.32
N THR A 115 2.25 3.72 -23.27
CA THR A 115 2.71 5.13 -23.26
C THR A 115 4.22 5.22 -23.47
N TYR A 116 5.02 4.35 -22.84
CA TYR A 116 6.47 4.38 -22.97
C TYR A 116 6.92 4.14 -24.42
N LYS A 117 6.27 3.19 -25.10
CA LYS A 117 6.54 2.86 -26.52
C LYS A 117 6.03 3.93 -27.47
N GLU A 118 4.80 4.40 -27.28
CA GLU A 118 4.15 5.41 -28.14
C GLU A 118 5.00 6.68 -28.27
N TYR A 119 5.57 7.15 -27.15
CA TYR A 119 6.36 8.39 -27.12
C TYR A 119 7.88 8.17 -27.14
N ASN A 120 8.34 6.93 -27.33
CA ASN A 120 9.76 6.57 -27.35
C ASN A 120 10.55 7.19 -26.17
N ILE A 121 10.03 6.99 -24.94
CA ILE A 121 10.51 7.69 -23.74
C ILE A 121 12.01 7.49 -23.49
N SER A 122 12.60 6.37 -23.89
CA SER A 122 14.04 6.10 -23.79
C SER A 122 14.90 7.19 -24.43
N HIS A 123 14.41 7.86 -25.49
CA HIS A 123 15.17 8.84 -26.27
C HIS A 123 14.55 10.25 -26.27
N ILE A 124 13.47 10.47 -25.52
CA ILE A 124 12.67 11.70 -25.59
C ILE A 124 13.45 12.99 -25.25
N HIS A 125 14.48 12.90 -24.39
CA HIS A 125 15.32 14.05 -24.02
C HIS A 125 16.09 14.65 -25.20
N LYS A 126 16.27 13.90 -26.30
CA LYS A 126 16.95 14.37 -27.52
C LYS A 126 16.02 15.16 -28.45
N GLU A 127 14.73 15.18 -28.16
CA GLU A 127 13.69 15.69 -29.05
C GLU A 127 12.71 16.63 -28.31
N PRO A 128 13.06 17.91 -28.09
CA PRO A 128 12.25 18.84 -27.31
C PRO A 128 10.80 19.00 -27.79
N LEU A 129 10.57 18.93 -29.11
CA LEU A 129 9.22 18.99 -29.70
C LEU A 129 8.37 17.79 -29.31
N LYS A 130 8.94 16.57 -29.25
CA LYS A 130 8.23 15.37 -28.80
C LYS A 130 7.93 15.41 -27.30
N LEU A 131 8.82 16.01 -26.51
CA LEU A 131 8.58 16.20 -25.08
C LEU A 131 7.40 17.15 -24.82
N ALA A 132 7.28 18.23 -25.60
CA ALA A 132 6.14 19.14 -25.54
C ALA A 132 4.83 18.44 -25.95
N ASP A 133 4.85 17.73 -27.08
CA ASP A 133 3.72 16.93 -27.58
C ASP A 133 3.27 15.87 -26.57
N PHE A 134 4.20 15.18 -25.91
CA PHE A 134 3.91 14.25 -24.82
C PHE A 134 3.17 14.91 -23.66
N CYS A 135 3.65 16.07 -23.19
CA CYS A 135 3.04 16.78 -22.07
C CYS A 135 1.60 17.21 -22.41
N GLU A 136 1.39 17.71 -23.64
CA GLU A 136 0.09 18.12 -24.15
C GLU A 136 -0.88 16.94 -24.27
N LYS A 137 -0.50 15.90 -25.01
CA LYS A 137 -1.36 14.74 -25.29
C LYS A 137 -1.70 13.93 -24.05
N THR A 138 -0.78 13.84 -23.09
CA THR A 138 -1.01 13.11 -21.84
C THR A 138 -1.70 13.96 -20.78
N ASN A 139 -1.96 15.25 -21.05
CA ASN A 139 -2.51 16.21 -20.10
C ASN A 139 -1.77 16.17 -18.74
N ASN A 140 -0.44 16.07 -18.79
CA ASN A 140 0.43 15.95 -17.60
C ASN A 140 0.09 14.80 -16.62
N LYS A 141 -0.62 13.76 -17.09
CA LYS A 141 -0.93 12.56 -16.29
C LYS A 141 0.35 11.79 -15.89
N TYR A 142 1.40 11.93 -16.70
CA TYR A 142 2.68 11.27 -16.52
C TYR A 142 3.78 12.30 -16.31
N ALA A 143 4.85 11.88 -15.64
CA ALA A 143 6.08 12.65 -15.53
C ALA A 143 7.28 11.78 -15.93
N ILE A 144 8.30 12.40 -16.50
CA ILE A 144 9.52 11.71 -16.94
C ILE A 144 10.68 12.20 -16.09
N ILE A 145 11.39 11.28 -15.47
CA ILE A 145 12.60 11.53 -14.68
C ILE A 145 13.80 11.08 -15.51
N ASN A 146 14.79 11.94 -15.70
CA ASN A 146 16.09 11.55 -16.25
C ASN A 146 17.02 11.19 -15.10
N LEU A 147 17.45 9.93 -15.02
CA LEU A 147 18.30 9.42 -13.95
C LEU A 147 19.76 9.90 -14.02
N GLN A 148 20.24 10.35 -15.17
CA GLN A 148 21.59 10.93 -15.30
C GLN A 148 21.68 12.25 -14.53
N THR A 149 20.64 13.09 -14.63
CA THR A 149 20.55 14.37 -13.91
C THR A 149 19.85 14.23 -12.55
N GLY A 150 19.01 13.20 -12.42
CA GLY A 150 18.09 12.94 -11.32
C GLY A 150 16.91 13.91 -11.27
N GLU A 151 16.57 14.56 -12.38
CA GLU A 151 15.59 15.64 -12.47
C GLU A 151 14.43 15.28 -13.39
N PHE A 152 13.30 15.99 -13.24
CA PHE A 152 12.18 15.84 -14.16
C PHE A 152 12.48 16.54 -15.49
N LEU A 153 12.20 15.84 -16.60
CA LEU A 153 12.19 16.44 -17.94
C LEU A 153 10.87 17.16 -18.23
N THR A 154 9.78 16.65 -17.65
CA THR A 154 8.45 17.24 -17.78
C THR A 154 8.27 18.33 -16.74
N ASN A 155 7.71 19.47 -17.14
CA ASN A 155 7.63 20.68 -16.29
C ASN A 155 6.55 20.61 -15.18
N THR A 156 6.21 19.41 -14.74
CA THR A 156 5.28 19.22 -13.64
C THR A 156 6.05 19.47 -12.35
N ALA A 157 5.79 20.63 -11.74
CA ALA A 157 6.17 20.95 -10.36
C ALA A 157 5.42 20.01 -9.40
N THR A 158 5.70 18.71 -9.47
CA THR A 158 5.11 17.74 -8.58
C THR A 158 5.86 17.80 -7.26
N THR A 159 5.13 18.14 -6.20
CA THR A 159 5.61 17.96 -4.82
C THR A 159 5.68 16.48 -4.42
N LYS A 160 5.32 15.58 -5.34
CA LYS A 160 5.29 14.14 -5.16
C LYS A 160 6.72 13.57 -5.21
N VAL A 161 7.07 12.85 -4.15
CA VAL A 161 8.28 12.02 -4.07
C VAL A 161 7.93 10.60 -4.54
N TYR A 162 8.06 10.33 -5.83
CA TYR A 162 7.77 9.01 -6.40
C TYR A 162 8.70 7.96 -5.82
N GLN A 163 8.15 6.84 -5.36
CA GLN A 163 8.93 5.70 -4.88
C GLN A 163 9.20 4.69 -5.99
N PHE A 164 8.40 4.69 -7.06
CA PHE A 164 8.59 3.80 -8.18
C PHE A 164 8.45 4.54 -9.50
N GLY A 165 9.10 3.99 -10.52
CA GLY A 165 8.93 4.40 -11.91
C GLY A 165 9.09 3.21 -12.85
N PHE A 166 8.77 3.43 -14.12
CA PHE A 166 8.83 2.41 -15.16
C PHE A 166 9.96 2.74 -16.13
N ASP A 167 10.91 1.81 -16.29
CA ASP A 167 12.11 1.97 -17.12
C ASP A 167 11.93 1.48 -18.57
N GLY A 168 10.69 1.26 -19.00
CA GLY A 168 10.36 0.70 -20.32
C GLY A 168 10.17 -0.82 -20.33
N ALA A 169 10.68 -1.54 -19.32
CA ALA A 169 10.47 -2.98 -19.17
C ALA A 169 9.86 -3.37 -17.82
N ARG A 170 10.24 -2.71 -16.73
CA ARG A 170 9.87 -3.08 -15.37
C ARG A 170 9.67 -1.86 -14.47
N PHE A 171 9.03 -2.11 -13.33
CA PHE A 171 9.07 -1.15 -12.24
C PHE A 171 10.44 -1.19 -11.58
N ILE A 172 10.97 -0.01 -11.29
CA ILE A 172 12.18 0.18 -10.52
C ILE A 172 11.87 1.02 -9.28
N HIS A 173 12.57 0.74 -8.19
CA HIS A 173 12.49 1.54 -6.98
C HIS A 173 13.37 2.79 -7.13
N LEU A 174 12.80 3.94 -6.78
CA LEU A 174 13.43 5.24 -6.85
C LEU A 174 13.68 5.76 -5.44
N THR A 175 14.88 6.29 -5.22
CA THR A 175 15.28 6.99 -4.00
C THR A 175 15.68 8.42 -4.36
N ARG A 176 15.79 9.30 -3.37
CA ARG A 176 16.36 10.64 -3.54
C ARG A 176 17.63 10.76 -2.72
N ASN A 177 18.66 11.37 -3.30
CA ASN A 177 19.87 11.70 -2.58
C ASN A 177 19.69 12.97 -1.71
N GLU A 178 20.76 13.37 -1.03
CA GLU A 178 20.79 14.59 -0.19
C GLU A 178 20.45 15.86 -0.98
N GLN A 179 20.75 15.89 -2.28
CA GLN A 179 20.42 16.98 -3.20
C GLN A 179 18.99 16.89 -3.76
N ASN A 180 18.13 16.01 -3.23
CA ASN A 180 16.77 15.75 -3.71
C ASN A 180 16.65 15.26 -5.16
N LYS A 181 17.75 14.81 -5.77
CA LYS A 181 17.79 14.21 -7.11
C LYS A 181 17.43 12.73 -7.04
N TYR A 182 16.66 12.27 -8.00
CA TYR A 182 16.26 10.87 -8.10
C TYR A 182 17.42 9.97 -8.49
N LYS A 183 17.47 8.79 -7.89
CA LYS A 183 18.38 7.70 -8.22
C LYS A 183 17.65 6.36 -8.14
N VAL A 184 18.16 5.37 -8.85
CA VAL A 184 17.74 3.98 -8.70
C VAL A 184 18.19 3.48 -7.34
N ALA A 185 17.34 2.74 -6.63
CA ALA A 185 17.74 2.07 -5.41
C ALA A 185 18.85 1.04 -5.68
N SER A 186 19.75 0.80 -4.73
CA SER A 186 20.96 -0.01 -4.90
C SER A 186 20.69 -1.47 -5.27
N ASP A 187 19.51 -1.97 -4.93
CA ASP A 187 19.04 -3.34 -5.18
C ASP A 187 18.39 -3.53 -6.56
N ASN A 188 18.24 -2.46 -7.34
CA ASN A 188 17.53 -2.48 -8.61
C ASN A 188 18.45 -2.29 -9.81
N ILE A 189 18.19 -3.06 -10.87
CA ILE A 189 18.85 -2.90 -12.17
C ILE A 189 17.93 -2.04 -13.05
N CYS A 190 18.47 -0.98 -13.64
CA CYS A 190 17.74 -0.11 -14.56
C CYS A 190 18.29 -0.26 -15.97
N ILE A 191 17.41 -0.32 -16.98
CA ILE A 191 17.82 -0.48 -18.39
C ILE A 191 17.76 0.81 -19.21
N ASN A 192 17.06 1.85 -18.72
CA ASN A 192 16.92 3.12 -19.41
C ASN A 192 17.01 4.29 -18.43
N ASP A 193 17.69 5.36 -18.82
CA ASP A 193 17.84 6.54 -17.96
C ASP A 193 16.57 7.37 -17.82
N ASN A 194 15.63 7.28 -18.77
CA ASN A 194 14.38 8.03 -18.74
C ASN A 194 13.26 7.18 -18.14
N ILE A 195 12.78 7.60 -16.99
CA ILE A 195 11.83 6.84 -16.18
C ILE A 195 10.47 7.49 -16.23
N LEU A 196 9.49 6.72 -16.69
CA LEU A 196 8.10 7.14 -16.72
C LEU A 196 7.46 6.93 -15.35
N THR A 197 6.81 7.96 -14.84
CA THR A 197 6.09 7.93 -13.56
C THR A 197 4.66 8.41 -13.74
N SER A 198 3.77 7.95 -12.88
CA SER A 198 2.37 8.35 -12.81
C SER A 198 1.89 8.33 -11.36
N ASP A 199 0.68 8.82 -11.11
CA ASP A 199 0.07 8.74 -9.78
C ASP A 199 -0.02 7.31 -9.24
N ASP A 200 -0.15 6.32 -10.12
CA ASP A 200 -0.12 4.91 -9.75
C ASP A 200 1.28 4.47 -9.27
N THR A 201 2.36 5.01 -9.87
CA THR A 201 3.74 4.67 -9.50
C THR A 201 4.24 5.40 -8.25
N TYR A 202 3.43 6.28 -7.66
CA TYR A 202 3.83 7.07 -6.50
C TYR A 202 4.25 6.19 -5.31
N ILE A 203 3.48 5.16 -4.99
CA ILE A 203 3.76 4.23 -3.87
C ILE A 203 3.65 2.75 -4.29
N LEU A 204 2.84 2.41 -5.31
CA LEU A 204 2.55 1.01 -5.73
C LEU A 204 2.27 0.05 -4.56
N ASN A 205 1.48 0.47 -3.56
CA ASN A 205 1.18 -0.36 -2.38
C ASN A 205 0.63 -1.74 -2.76
N ASP A 206 -0.26 -1.81 -3.76
CA ASP A 206 -0.87 -3.06 -4.19
C ASP A 206 0.16 -4.05 -4.75
N LEU A 207 1.18 -3.55 -5.46
CA LEU A 207 2.28 -4.37 -5.95
C LEU A 207 3.13 -4.93 -4.81
N ARG A 208 3.44 -4.08 -3.82
CA ARG A 208 4.19 -4.52 -2.63
C ARG A 208 3.41 -5.58 -1.86
N LEU A 209 2.11 -5.36 -1.68
CA LEU A 209 1.21 -6.33 -1.05
C LEU A 209 1.18 -7.64 -1.84
N TYR A 210 0.96 -7.59 -3.15
CA TYR A 210 0.97 -8.78 -4.00
C TYR A 210 2.28 -9.54 -3.91
N ASN A 211 3.42 -8.89 -4.11
CA ASN A 211 4.72 -9.55 -4.05
C ASN A 211 5.00 -10.12 -2.65
N SER A 212 4.51 -9.46 -1.59
CA SER A 212 4.60 -9.96 -0.22
C SER A 212 3.69 -11.16 0.06
N ILE A 213 2.74 -11.53 -0.81
CA ILE A 213 1.84 -12.67 -0.59
C ILE A 213 1.79 -13.70 -1.72
N LYS A 214 2.38 -13.43 -2.89
CA LYS A 214 2.24 -14.27 -4.08
C LYS A 214 2.73 -15.71 -3.90
N HIS A 215 3.66 -15.92 -2.96
CA HIS A 215 4.22 -17.24 -2.65
C HIS A 215 3.47 -17.99 -1.54
N ILE A 216 2.48 -17.36 -0.90
CA ILE A 216 1.69 -18.02 0.15
C ILE A 216 0.75 -19.03 -0.49
N ASN A 217 0.81 -20.27 0.01
CA ASN A 217 -0.19 -21.26 -0.34
C ASN A 217 -1.45 -21.04 0.51
N ILE A 218 -2.48 -20.45 -0.10
CA ILE A 218 -3.72 -20.10 0.61
C ILE A 218 -4.48 -21.34 1.10
N SER A 219 -4.23 -22.54 0.53
CA SER A 219 -4.89 -23.75 1.01
C SER A 219 -4.31 -24.31 2.30
N THR A 220 -3.09 -23.92 2.70
CA THR A 220 -2.42 -24.43 3.91
C THR A 220 -2.60 -23.54 5.13
N ILE A 221 -3.37 -22.46 4.98
CA ILE A 221 -3.61 -21.48 6.03
C ILE A 221 -4.41 -22.14 7.15
N PRO A 222 -3.93 -22.13 8.41
CA PRO A 222 -4.67 -22.72 9.51
C PRO A 222 -5.93 -21.91 9.80
N ASP A 223 -6.91 -22.55 10.43
CA ASP A 223 -8.14 -21.90 10.83
C ASP A 223 -7.89 -20.79 11.84
N ILE A 224 -8.37 -19.60 11.51
CA ILE A 224 -8.20 -18.41 12.34
C ILE A 224 -9.51 -18.11 13.06
N LYS A 225 -9.45 -18.02 14.39
CA LYS A 225 -10.57 -17.52 15.19
C LYS A 225 -10.71 -16.00 15.07
N LEU A 226 -11.46 -15.58 14.08
CA LEU A 226 -12.00 -14.23 13.93
C LEU A 226 -13.17 -14.00 14.89
N ASN A 227 -13.07 -12.93 15.68
CA ASN A 227 -14.16 -12.39 16.49
C ASN A 227 -14.48 -10.99 15.95
N LEU A 228 -15.70 -10.81 15.43
CA LEU A 228 -16.15 -9.53 14.93
C LEU A 228 -16.77 -8.71 16.06
N VAL A 229 -16.16 -7.56 16.37
CA VAL A 229 -16.72 -6.59 17.33
C VAL A 229 -17.37 -5.45 16.56
N GLN A 230 -18.70 -5.47 16.47
CA GLN A 230 -19.48 -4.40 15.87
C GLN A 230 -19.93 -3.39 16.93
N GLY A 231 -20.12 -2.14 16.53
CA GLY A 231 -20.69 -1.13 17.41
C GLY A 231 -20.82 0.22 16.73
N VAL A 232 -21.75 1.04 17.22
CA VAL A 232 -22.05 2.38 16.70
C VAL A 232 -20.86 3.35 16.84
N PRO A 233 -20.84 4.47 16.11
CA PRO A 233 -19.88 5.55 16.36
C PRO A 233 -19.90 5.97 17.85
N GLY A 234 -18.72 6.18 18.44
CA GLY A 234 -18.60 6.58 19.85
C GLY A 234 -18.73 5.47 20.90
N CYS A 235 -19.09 4.23 20.55
CA CYS A 235 -19.26 3.15 21.54
C CYS A 235 -17.97 2.62 22.22
N GLY A 236 -16.83 3.30 22.04
CA GLY A 236 -15.59 2.97 22.75
C GLY A 236 -14.83 1.74 22.24
N LYS A 237 -15.02 1.29 20.98
CA LYS A 237 -14.26 0.16 20.40
C LYS A 237 -12.75 0.26 20.63
N THR A 238 -12.18 1.45 20.41
CA THR A 238 -10.77 1.74 20.66
C THR A 238 -10.38 1.49 22.12
N THR A 239 -11.20 1.98 23.05
CA THR A 239 -11.00 1.82 24.49
C THR A 239 -11.07 0.35 24.89
N VAL A 240 -11.96 -0.43 24.29
CA VAL A 240 -12.02 -1.88 24.50
C VAL A 240 -10.73 -2.55 24.06
N ILE A 241 -10.20 -2.22 22.88
CA ILE A 241 -8.93 -2.78 22.39
C ILE A 241 -7.77 -2.40 23.33
N LEU A 242 -7.68 -1.13 23.74
CA LEU A 242 -6.66 -0.63 24.68
C LEU A 242 -6.69 -1.39 26.01
N LYS A 243 -7.86 -1.45 26.66
CA LYS A 243 -8.02 -2.08 27.97
C LYS A 243 -7.73 -3.58 27.97
N ASN A 244 -7.93 -4.22 26.83
CA ASN A 244 -7.69 -5.65 26.73
C ASN A 244 -6.27 -5.97 26.28
N TYR A 245 -5.49 -5.02 25.75
CA TYR A 245 -4.17 -5.23 25.12
C TYR A 245 -3.24 -6.06 26.01
N ARG A 246 -2.49 -6.99 25.40
CA ARG A 246 -1.48 -7.80 26.08
C ARG A 246 -0.17 -7.78 25.30
N ASP A 247 0.93 -7.91 26.02
CA ASP A 247 2.25 -7.97 25.40
C ASP A 247 2.32 -9.17 24.43
N GLY A 248 2.77 -8.89 23.21
CA GLY A 248 2.79 -9.86 22.11
C GLY A 248 1.56 -9.80 21.18
N ASP A 249 0.58 -8.96 21.48
CA ASP A 249 -0.51 -8.69 20.55
C ASP A 249 -0.10 -7.69 19.47
N ILE A 250 -0.61 -7.89 18.25
CA ILE A 250 -0.43 -6.94 17.15
C ILE A 250 -1.75 -6.21 16.92
N VAL A 251 -1.69 -4.88 16.86
CA VAL A 251 -2.84 -4.04 16.51
C VAL A 251 -2.59 -3.35 15.19
N LEU A 252 -3.43 -3.66 14.20
CA LEU A 252 -3.27 -3.17 12.83
C LEU A 252 -4.24 -2.02 12.55
N PHE A 253 -3.70 -0.97 11.95
CA PHE A 253 -4.46 0.21 11.55
C PHE A 253 -4.38 0.44 10.04
N PRO A 254 -5.49 0.90 9.42
CA PRO A 254 -5.48 1.25 8.00
C PRO A 254 -4.73 2.57 7.74
N THR A 255 -4.62 3.46 8.74
CA THR A 255 -3.96 4.77 8.60
C THR A 255 -2.92 5.00 9.68
N ARG A 256 -1.90 5.80 9.35
CA ARG A 256 -0.85 6.23 10.29
C ARG A 256 -1.38 7.05 11.44
N ASP A 257 -2.30 7.96 11.17
CA ASP A 257 -2.87 8.81 12.22
C ASP A 257 -3.66 7.99 13.24
N ALA A 258 -4.37 6.95 12.80
CA ALA A 258 -5.06 6.04 13.71
C ALA A 258 -4.09 5.24 14.60
N ALA A 259 -2.97 4.79 14.04
CA ALA A 259 -1.91 4.13 14.81
C ALA A 259 -1.28 5.10 15.82
N LEU A 260 -0.97 6.33 15.42
CA LEU A 260 -0.40 7.35 16.30
C LEU A 260 -1.36 7.77 17.43
N ASP A 261 -2.65 7.97 17.13
CA ASP A 261 -3.68 8.23 18.14
C ASP A 261 -3.79 7.07 19.14
N PHE A 262 -3.76 5.83 18.64
CA PHE A 262 -3.80 4.65 19.51
C PHE A 262 -2.58 4.58 20.42
N ARG A 263 -1.36 4.74 19.87
CA ARG A 263 -0.10 4.79 20.63
C ARG A 263 -0.14 5.84 21.72
N LYS A 264 -0.60 7.06 21.39
CA LYS A 264 -0.73 8.15 22.37
C LYS A 264 -1.67 7.76 23.51
N ARG A 265 -2.85 7.19 23.20
CA ARG A 265 -3.81 6.76 24.22
C ARG A 265 -3.29 5.61 25.06
N PHE A 266 -2.56 4.67 24.44
CA PHE A 266 -1.94 3.55 25.13
C PHE A 266 -0.89 4.02 26.14
N ASN A 267 0.04 4.88 25.72
CA ASN A 267 1.08 5.44 26.59
C ASN A 267 0.50 6.27 27.74
N ASN A 268 -0.63 6.95 27.53
CA ASN A 268 -1.32 7.67 28.60
C ASN A 268 -1.96 6.72 29.63
N LEU A 269 -2.46 5.56 29.20
CA LEU A 269 -3.07 4.55 30.09
C LEU A 269 -2.01 3.69 30.81
N HIS A 270 -0.83 3.53 30.21
CA HIS A 270 0.25 2.69 30.68
C HIS A 270 1.59 3.45 30.72
N PRO A 271 1.73 4.50 31.55
CA PRO A 271 2.91 5.37 31.54
C PRO A 271 4.21 4.69 31.96
N ASN A 272 4.11 3.56 32.66
CA ASN A 272 5.26 2.80 33.19
C ASN A 272 5.65 1.59 32.32
N GLN A 273 4.93 1.31 31.22
CA GLN A 273 5.35 0.24 30.31
C GLN A 273 6.52 0.70 29.45
N GLU A 274 7.52 -0.17 29.29
CA GLU A 274 8.70 0.10 28.47
C GLU A 274 8.32 0.40 27.01
N LYS A 275 9.18 1.18 26.33
CA LYS A 275 8.93 1.65 24.97
C LYS A 275 8.74 0.53 23.93
N THR A 276 9.16 -0.70 24.23
CA THR A 276 9.03 -1.89 23.39
C THR A 276 7.57 -2.20 23.01
N ALA A 277 6.58 -1.74 23.79
CA ALA A 277 5.17 -1.83 23.41
C ALA A 277 4.81 -0.97 22.18
N ASN A 278 5.57 0.08 21.86
CA ASN A 278 5.26 0.99 20.75
C ASN A 278 5.41 0.35 19.36
N ASP A 279 6.18 -0.72 19.25
CA ASP A 279 6.49 -1.37 17.98
C ASP A 279 5.33 -2.29 17.53
N SER A 280 4.49 -2.72 18.47
CA SER A 280 3.31 -3.56 18.20
C SER A 280 2.08 -2.84 17.59
N PHE A 281 2.15 -1.52 17.42
CA PHE A 281 1.04 -0.67 16.95
C PHE A 281 1.29 -0.17 15.53
N GLU A 282 1.04 -1.00 14.53
CA GLU A 282 1.54 -0.74 13.19
C GLU A 282 0.49 -0.30 12.18
N THR A 283 0.98 0.42 11.17
CA THR A 283 0.22 0.68 9.96
C THR A 283 0.39 -0.45 8.96
N ARG A 284 -0.64 -0.64 8.13
CA ARG A 284 -0.65 -1.57 6.99
C ARG A 284 0.61 -1.50 6.09
N ARG A 285 1.27 -0.34 6.04
CA ARG A 285 2.47 -0.10 5.22
C ARG A 285 3.74 -0.65 5.87
N GLN A 286 3.89 -0.56 7.18
CA GLN A 286 5.12 -0.90 7.89
C GLN A 286 5.41 -2.40 7.82
N VAL A 287 4.37 -3.21 8.07
CA VAL A 287 4.43 -4.69 8.01
C VAL A 287 4.91 -5.23 6.64
N CYS A 288 4.62 -4.54 5.54
CA CYS A 288 4.96 -5.01 4.19
C CYS A 288 6.35 -4.59 3.70
N GLN A 289 7.01 -3.63 4.36
CA GLN A 289 8.33 -3.15 3.91
C GLN A 289 9.49 -3.99 4.44
N ALA A 290 9.37 -4.57 5.62
CA ALA A 290 10.46 -5.27 6.28
C ALA A 290 10.61 -6.76 5.85
N HIS A 291 10.07 -7.11 4.68
CA HIS A 291 10.20 -8.42 4.05
C HIS A 291 10.92 -8.35 2.68
N TYR A 292 11.62 -7.24 2.41
CA TYR A 292 12.51 -7.00 1.27
C TYR A 292 13.84 -6.50 1.80
#